data_AF-A0A511MWT6-F1
#
_entry.id   AF-A0A511MWT6-F1
#
_cell.length_a   1.000
_cell.length_b   1.000
_cell.length_c   1.000
_cell.angle_alpha   90.00
_cell.angle_beta   90.00
_cell.angle_gamma   90.00
#
_symmetry.space_group_name_H-M   'P 1'
#
loop_
_entity.id
_entity.type
_entity.pdbx_description
1 polymer ?
#
loop_
_entity_poly.entity_id
_entity_poly.type
_entity_poly.pdbx_seq_one_letter_code
_entity_poly.pdbx_strand_id
1 'polypeptide(L)'
;MVLMMSLYPIKIKKPQLTSLLIAFSLLQCAHAGKQECYDAYQSKNYTVAFRECLGPAEAGDRVAQFNLGYMLANGAGTERNASEAARWYQKAADQGSTGAQYNLALLYENGQGVVRDHARAATLYQKLADQGHTDAQNNLGNLYRRGLGVPQDDTKAVQLFLQAALKGSRVAQYNMGDMYFYGYGVALSDTEALYWYRKSADQGYAAAQFSVGNMYLHGRSVEKSMPLAMQWFEKAAKQGFKQAQVQLDVLKKEQENPVAEEVTSQDIEIQLVSPREGSTVKGKTVTVTFRLSAAVEGFVPLVLVNGEEVQVTSSADLSGRVSLVTLTMPLPEEEKSYRLEIGGVSDDTRQFISAFLSLKGE
;
A
#
# COMPACT_ATOMS: atom_id res chain seq x y z
N MET A 1 -36.12 39.90 -15.88
CA MET A 1 -37.21 39.61 -16.83
C MET A 1 -38.25 40.73 -16.91
N VAL A 2 -38.58 41.41 -15.80
CA VAL A 2 -39.50 42.58 -15.81
C VAL A 2 -38.97 43.75 -16.65
N LEU A 3 -37.65 43.94 -16.80
CA LEU A 3 -37.07 44.99 -17.64
C LEU A 3 -36.96 44.66 -19.15
N MET A 4 -37.06 43.39 -19.57
CA MET A 4 -36.88 42.98 -20.98
C MET A 4 -38.21 42.91 -21.76
N MET A 5 -39.36 43.01 -21.09
CA MET A 5 -40.67 42.92 -21.73
C MET A 5 -41.23 44.26 -22.25
N SER A 6 -40.53 45.39 -22.06
CA SER A 6 -41.03 46.71 -22.51
C SER A 6 -40.73 47.02 -23.98
N LEU A 7 -39.93 46.20 -24.68
CA LEU A 7 -39.48 46.50 -26.04
C LEU A 7 -40.19 45.68 -27.14
N TYR A 8 -40.92 44.62 -26.82
CA TYR A 8 -41.73 43.85 -27.78
C TYR A 8 -42.97 43.23 -27.08
N PRO A 9 -44.21 43.62 -27.44
CA PRO A 9 -45.42 43.04 -26.86
C PRO A 9 -45.66 41.63 -27.42
N ILE A 10 -45.09 40.61 -26.78
CA ILE A 10 -45.38 39.21 -27.08
C ILE A 10 -46.77 38.89 -26.51
N LYS A 11 -47.76 38.62 -27.37
CA LYS A 11 -49.12 38.18 -26.96
C LYS A 11 -49.09 36.74 -26.44
N ILE A 12 -48.72 36.54 -25.18
CA ILE A 12 -48.81 35.25 -24.50
C ILE A 12 -50.25 35.07 -23.97
N LYS A 13 -50.93 33.97 -24.32
CA LYS A 13 -52.28 33.69 -23.79
C LYS A 13 -52.19 33.46 -22.27
N LYS A 14 -53.14 34.00 -21.47
CA LYS A 14 -53.19 33.86 -19.99
C LYS A 14 -52.79 32.46 -19.44
N PRO A 15 -53.31 31.32 -19.98
CA PRO A 15 -52.91 29.99 -19.51
C PRO A 15 -51.42 29.65 -19.75
N GLN A 16 -50.83 30.16 -20.84
CA GLN A 16 -49.40 29.97 -21.13
C GLN A 16 -48.51 30.80 -20.19
N LEU A 17 -48.97 31.98 -19.76
CA LEU A 17 -48.26 32.83 -18.80
C LEU A 17 -48.25 32.20 -17.39
N THR A 18 -49.36 31.60 -16.95
CA THR A 18 -49.44 30.87 -15.67
C THR A 18 -48.54 29.62 -15.66
N SER A 19 -48.53 28.84 -16.75
CA SER A 19 -47.64 27.68 -16.87
C SER A 19 -46.16 28.10 -16.88
N LEU A 20 -45.82 29.21 -17.52
CA LEU A 20 -44.46 29.75 -17.56
C LEU A 20 -44.00 30.25 -16.18
N LEU A 21 -44.88 30.91 -15.42
CA LEU A 21 -44.59 31.39 -14.07
C LEU A 21 -44.40 30.23 -13.08
N ILE A 22 -45.22 29.17 -13.18
CA ILE A 22 -45.05 27.95 -12.36
C ILE A 22 -43.76 27.23 -12.73
N ALA A 23 -43.43 27.10 -14.02
CA ALA A 23 -42.17 26.51 -14.44
C ALA A 23 -40.96 27.32 -13.93
N PHE A 24 -41.05 28.65 -13.95
CA PHE A 24 -39.99 29.53 -13.45
C PHE A 24 -39.84 29.47 -11.92
N SER A 25 -40.94 29.43 -11.15
CA SER A 25 -40.88 29.28 -9.69
C SER A 25 -40.33 27.92 -9.26
N LEU A 26 -40.72 26.84 -9.93
CA LEU A 26 -40.18 25.50 -9.70
C LEU A 26 -38.67 25.43 -10.03
N LEU A 27 -38.24 26.10 -11.09
CA LEU A 27 -36.82 26.19 -11.46
C LEU A 27 -36.00 26.96 -10.41
N GLN A 28 -36.55 28.04 -9.85
CA GLN A 28 -35.90 28.79 -8.78
C GLN A 28 -35.78 27.98 -7.48
N CYS A 29 -36.81 27.24 -7.08
CA CYS A 29 -36.75 26.36 -5.92
C CYS A 29 -35.73 25.22 -6.09
N ALA A 30 -35.66 24.61 -7.28
CA ALA A 30 -34.69 23.56 -7.57
C ALA A 30 -33.22 24.07 -7.54
N HIS A 31 -33.00 25.32 -7.95
CA HIS A 31 -31.67 25.94 -7.86
C HIS A 31 -31.30 26.32 -6.42
N ALA A 32 -32.26 26.84 -5.64
CA ALA A 32 -32.06 27.18 -4.24
C ALA A 32 -31.63 25.94 -3.41
N GLY A 33 -32.33 24.80 -3.55
CA GLY A 33 -31.99 23.59 -2.81
C GLY A 33 -30.59 23.03 -3.13
N LYS A 34 -30.10 23.18 -4.38
CA LYS A 34 -28.73 22.80 -4.75
C LYS A 34 -27.70 23.66 -4.05
N GLN A 35 -27.93 24.96 -4.00
CA GLN A 35 -27.02 25.92 -3.38
C GLN A 35 -26.97 25.72 -1.86
N GLU A 36 -28.12 25.51 -1.22
CA GLU A 36 -28.22 25.24 0.22
C GLU A 36 -27.50 23.94 0.62
N CYS A 37 -27.69 22.86 -0.16
CA CYS A 37 -26.92 21.62 0.00
C CYS A 37 -25.41 21.86 -0.08
N TYR A 38 -24.95 22.59 -1.10
CA TYR A 38 -23.54 22.87 -1.30
C TYR A 38 -22.96 23.72 -0.17
N ASP A 39 -23.62 24.82 0.21
CA ASP A 39 -23.14 25.75 1.23
C ASP A 39 -23.10 25.11 2.62
N ALA A 40 -24.10 24.29 2.96
CA ALA A 40 -24.10 23.52 4.20
C ALA A 40 -22.97 22.50 4.24
N TYR A 41 -22.69 21.80 3.12
CA TYR A 41 -21.61 20.84 3.03
C TYR A 41 -20.23 21.52 3.17
N GLN A 42 -20.00 22.63 2.47
CA GLN A 42 -18.75 23.39 2.57
C GLN A 42 -18.53 23.95 3.97
N SER A 43 -19.59 24.38 4.63
CA SER A 43 -19.57 24.84 6.02
C SER A 43 -19.42 23.71 7.04
N LYS A 44 -19.29 22.44 6.59
CA LYS A 44 -19.24 21.22 7.41
C LYS A 44 -20.44 21.06 8.35
N ASN A 45 -21.56 21.72 8.05
CA ASN A 45 -22.81 21.52 8.76
C ASN A 45 -23.51 20.29 8.18
N TYR A 46 -22.94 19.11 8.44
CA TYR A 46 -23.34 17.88 7.76
C TYR A 46 -24.77 17.45 8.08
N THR A 47 -25.31 17.80 9.25
CA THR A 47 -26.71 17.50 9.59
C THR A 47 -27.68 18.26 8.68
N VAL A 48 -27.41 19.54 8.41
CA VAL A 48 -28.20 20.33 7.46
C VAL A 48 -27.92 19.85 6.03
N ALA A 49 -26.65 19.69 5.68
CA ALA A 49 -26.26 19.23 4.35
C ALA A 49 -26.91 17.90 3.99
N PHE A 50 -26.97 16.94 4.91
CA PHE A 50 -27.61 15.64 4.67
C PHE A 50 -29.09 15.81 4.29
N ARG A 51 -29.83 16.67 4.99
CA ARG A 51 -31.23 16.95 4.68
C ARG A 51 -31.38 17.66 3.34
N GLU A 52 -30.64 18.75 3.13
CA GLU A 52 -30.80 19.60 1.96
C GLU A 52 -30.28 18.95 0.67
N CYS A 53 -29.31 18.02 0.77
CA CYS A 53 -28.78 17.32 -0.40
C CYS A 53 -29.69 16.20 -0.93
N LEU A 54 -30.67 15.71 -0.17
CA LEU A 54 -31.55 14.61 -0.60
C LEU A 54 -32.31 14.95 -1.88
N GLY A 55 -33.06 16.07 -1.88
CA GLY A 55 -33.87 16.49 -3.02
C GLY A 55 -33.05 16.71 -4.30
N PRO A 56 -31.97 17.51 -4.26
CA PRO A 56 -31.05 17.65 -5.38
C PRO A 56 -30.42 16.34 -5.86
N ALA A 57 -30.02 15.45 -4.95
CA ALA A 57 -29.41 14.16 -5.31
C ALA A 57 -30.41 13.24 -6.03
N GLU A 58 -31.66 13.19 -5.54
CA GLU A 58 -32.77 12.47 -6.19
C GLU A 58 -33.12 13.07 -7.55
N ALA A 59 -33.04 14.39 -7.68
CA ALA A 59 -33.19 15.12 -8.95
C ALA A 59 -32.00 14.95 -9.91
N GLY A 60 -31.01 14.12 -9.56
CA GLY A 60 -29.89 13.79 -10.44
C GLY A 60 -28.67 14.69 -10.29
N ASP A 61 -28.63 15.60 -9.33
CA ASP A 61 -27.49 16.51 -9.17
C ASP A 61 -26.21 15.75 -8.75
N ARG A 62 -25.23 15.71 -9.66
CA ARG A 62 -23.96 15.00 -9.48
C ARG A 62 -23.21 15.39 -8.19
N VAL A 63 -23.22 16.67 -7.81
CA VAL A 63 -22.50 17.16 -6.63
C VAL A 63 -23.22 16.74 -5.36
N ALA A 64 -24.54 16.92 -5.31
CA ALA A 64 -25.35 16.46 -4.18
C ALA A 64 -25.26 14.94 -3.98
N GLN A 65 -25.30 14.15 -5.06
CA GLN A 65 -25.11 12.69 -5.00
C GLN A 65 -23.75 12.32 -4.42
N PHE A 66 -22.67 12.98 -4.86
CA PHE A 66 -21.34 12.75 -4.29
C PHE A 66 -21.29 13.12 -2.79
N ASN A 67 -21.81 14.29 -2.42
CA ASN A 67 -21.82 14.76 -1.04
C ASN A 67 -22.63 13.83 -0.11
N LEU A 68 -23.78 13.35 -0.58
CA LEU A 68 -24.61 12.41 0.15
C LEU A 68 -23.90 11.07 0.35
N GLY A 69 -23.24 10.56 -0.69
CA GLY A 69 -22.37 9.39 -0.60
C GLY A 69 -21.25 9.57 0.43
N TYR A 70 -20.61 10.74 0.46
CA TYR A 70 -19.57 11.07 1.43
C TYR A 70 -20.09 11.09 2.87
N MET A 71 -21.23 11.76 3.11
CA MET A 71 -21.83 11.84 4.44
C MET A 71 -22.22 10.45 4.96
N LEU A 72 -22.83 9.60 4.13
CA LEU A 72 -23.19 8.23 4.49
C LEU A 72 -21.95 7.33 4.71
N ALA A 73 -20.91 7.45 3.88
CA ALA A 73 -19.70 6.63 4.02
C ALA A 73 -18.95 6.90 5.33
N ASN A 74 -18.97 8.16 5.80
CA ASN A 74 -18.23 8.64 6.97
C ASN A 74 -19.09 8.80 8.23
N GLY A 75 -20.42 8.67 8.14
CA GLY A 75 -21.35 8.97 9.25
C GLY A 75 -21.35 10.45 9.63
N ALA A 76 -21.17 11.34 8.65
CA ALA A 76 -21.13 12.78 8.88
C ALA A 76 -22.55 13.34 8.78
N GLY A 77 -23.13 13.77 9.91
CA GLY A 77 -24.51 14.30 9.96
C GLY A 77 -25.61 13.24 9.81
N THR A 78 -25.24 11.96 9.73
CA THR A 78 -26.12 10.80 9.59
C THR A 78 -25.42 9.55 10.12
N GLU A 79 -26.14 8.43 10.30
CA GLU A 79 -25.51 7.16 10.62
C GLU A 79 -24.69 6.62 9.43
N ARG A 80 -23.58 5.94 9.72
CA ARG A 80 -22.72 5.38 8.68
C ARG A 80 -23.46 4.28 7.93
N ASN A 81 -23.55 4.41 6.60
CA ASN A 81 -24.16 3.41 5.72
C ASN A 81 -23.38 3.32 4.40
N ALA A 82 -22.41 2.40 4.36
CA ALA A 82 -21.54 2.21 3.20
C ALA A 82 -22.29 1.68 1.96
N SER A 83 -23.35 0.88 2.15
CA SER A 83 -24.13 0.32 1.05
C SER A 83 -24.93 1.39 0.32
N GLU A 84 -25.54 2.30 1.07
CA GLU A 84 -26.25 3.45 0.48
C GLU A 84 -25.25 4.47 -0.09
N ALA A 85 -24.10 4.67 0.56
CA ALA A 85 -23.02 5.49 0.00
C ALA A 85 -22.55 4.98 -1.36
N ALA A 86 -22.36 3.66 -1.52
CA ALA A 86 -21.98 3.05 -2.79
C ALA A 86 -23.00 3.35 -3.91
N ARG A 87 -24.30 3.32 -3.60
CA ARG A 87 -25.36 3.66 -4.57
C ARG A 87 -25.28 5.12 -5.01
N TRP A 88 -25.08 6.05 -4.09
CA TRP A 88 -24.96 7.46 -4.41
C TRP A 88 -23.67 7.78 -5.17
N TYR A 89 -22.56 7.15 -4.77
CA TYR A 89 -21.32 7.26 -5.53
C TYR A 89 -21.45 6.67 -6.93
N GLN A 90 -22.13 5.54 -7.13
CA GLN A 90 -22.38 4.98 -8.46
C GLN A 90 -23.14 5.98 -9.33
N LYS A 91 -24.24 6.55 -8.85
CA LYS A 91 -25.01 7.56 -9.61
C LYS A 91 -24.15 8.77 -9.99
N ALA A 92 -23.33 9.28 -9.07
CA ALA A 92 -22.44 10.40 -9.35
C ALA A 92 -21.28 10.01 -10.30
N ALA A 93 -20.76 8.78 -10.18
CA ALA A 93 -19.67 8.25 -10.99
C ALA A 93 -20.10 8.03 -12.45
N ASP A 94 -21.34 7.58 -12.67
CA ASP A 94 -21.96 7.42 -13.99
C ASP A 94 -22.10 8.78 -14.70
N GLN A 95 -22.23 9.86 -13.93
CA GLN A 95 -22.21 11.25 -14.42
C GLN A 95 -20.80 11.85 -14.53
N GLY A 96 -19.74 11.04 -14.39
CA GLY A 96 -18.36 11.49 -14.53
C GLY A 96 -17.77 12.17 -13.30
N SER A 97 -18.37 12.05 -12.12
CA SER A 97 -17.77 12.58 -10.89
C SER A 97 -16.49 11.81 -10.52
N THR A 98 -15.34 12.44 -10.70
CA THR A 98 -14.01 11.89 -10.39
C THR A 98 -13.91 11.44 -8.92
N GLY A 99 -14.36 12.27 -7.99
CA GLY A 99 -14.37 11.93 -6.56
C GLY A 99 -15.26 10.73 -6.24
N ALA A 100 -16.42 10.62 -6.90
CA ALA A 100 -17.31 9.47 -6.71
C ALA A 100 -16.73 8.19 -7.31
N GLN A 101 -16.12 8.26 -8.49
CA GLN A 101 -15.42 7.13 -9.12
C GLN A 101 -14.31 6.59 -8.21
N TYR A 102 -13.51 7.48 -7.61
CA TYR A 102 -12.42 7.09 -6.72
C TYR A 102 -12.94 6.45 -5.43
N ASN A 103 -13.93 7.07 -4.77
CA ASN A 103 -14.51 6.51 -3.55
C ASN A 103 -15.23 5.19 -3.81
N LEU A 104 -15.94 5.05 -4.93
CA LEU A 104 -16.57 3.80 -5.33
C LEU A 104 -15.53 2.70 -5.58
N ALA A 105 -14.40 3.03 -6.21
CA ALA A 105 -13.30 2.09 -6.40
C ALA A 105 -12.74 1.60 -5.06
N LEU A 106 -12.56 2.49 -4.09
CA LEU A 106 -12.16 2.12 -2.72
C LEU A 106 -13.18 1.22 -2.03
N LEU A 107 -14.48 1.45 -2.21
CA LEU A 107 -15.52 0.59 -1.64
C LEU A 107 -15.46 -0.83 -2.24
N TYR A 108 -15.29 -0.94 -3.57
CA TYR A 108 -15.11 -2.24 -4.24
C TYR A 108 -13.82 -2.93 -3.82
N GLU A 109 -12.70 -2.20 -3.71
CA GLU A 109 -11.41 -2.76 -3.29
C GLU A 109 -11.47 -3.33 -1.87
N ASN A 110 -12.14 -2.63 -0.95
CA ASN A 110 -12.20 -3.01 0.46
C ASN A 110 -13.42 -3.87 0.82
N GLY A 111 -14.41 -4.01 -0.08
CA GLY A 111 -15.67 -4.71 0.21
C GLY A 111 -16.55 -3.99 1.23
N GLN A 112 -16.49 -2.65 1.27
CA GLN A 112 -17.25 -1.85 2.24
C GLN A 112 -18.61 -1.46 1.66
N GLY A 113 -19.69 -2.05 2.18
CA GLY A 113 -21.06 -1.80 1.69
C GLY A 113 -21.37 -2.40 0.31
N VAL A 114 -20.39 -3.04 -0.32
CA VAL A 114 -20.51 -3.78 -1.58
C VAL A 114 -19.72 -5.08 -1.47
N VAL A 115 -20.03 -6.05 -2.32
CA VAL A 115 -19.19 -7.25 -2.47
C VAL A 115 -17.82 -6.80 -2.98
N ARG A 116 -16.76 -7.26 -2.31
CA ARG A 116 -15.38 -6.94 -2.70
C ARG A 116 -15.11 -7.41 -4.13
N ASP A 117 -14.65 -6.50 -4.98
CA ASP A 117 -14.42 -6.74 -6.40
C ASP A 117 -13.23 -5.90 -6.89
N HIS A 118 -12.04 -6.51 -6.88
CA HIS A 118 -10.82 -5.83 -7.31
C HIS A 118 -10.82 -5.49 -8.81
N ALA A 119 -11.56 -6.24 -9.65
CA ALA A 119 -11.60 -5.97 -11.09
C ALA A 119 -12.42 -4.71 -11.40
N ARG A 120 -13.54 -4.50 -10.69
CA ARG A 120 -14.29 -3.23 -10.76
C ARG A 120 -13.47 -2.05 -10.22
N ALA A 121 -12.77 -2.25 -9.10
CA ALA A 121 -11.88 -1.23 -8.56
C ALA A 121 -10.78 -0.85 -9.56
N ALA A 122 -10.12 -1.85 -10.17
CA ALA A 122 -9.09 -1.64 -11.19
C ALA A 122 -9.64 -0.86 -12.41
N THR A 123 -10.84 -1.19 -12.87
CA THR A 123 -11.49 -0.50 -14.00
C THR A 123 -11.72 0.98 -13.70
N LEU A 124 -12.25 1.29 -12.50
CA LEU A 124 -12.47 2.68 -12.07
C LEU A 124 -11.15 3.43 -11.87
N TYR A 125 -10.16 2.81 -11.24
CA TYR A 125 -8.84 3.42 -11.08
C TYR A 125 -8.14 3.64 -12.41
N GLN A 126 -8.25 2.74 -13.38
CA GLN A 126 -7.68 2.92 -14.73
C GLN A 126 -8.26 4.15 -15.40
N LYS A 127 -9.58 4.32 -15.41
CA LYS A 127 -10.24 5.50 -15.98
C LYS A 127 -9.74 6.81 -15.37
N LEU A 128 -9.52 6.83 -14.05
CA LEU A 128 -8.99 7.98 -13.32
C LEU A 128 -7.48 8.19 -13.57
N ALA A 129 -6.72 7.10 -13.66
CA ALA A 129 -5.30 7.12 -13.94
C ALA A 129 -4.99 7.67 -15.34
N ASP A 130 -5.82 7.34 -16.33
CA ASP A 130 -5.74 7.87 -17.70
C ASP A 130 -5.99 9.38 -17.75
N GLN A 131 -6.75 9.90 -16.78
CA GLN A 131 -6.98 11.34 -16.57
C GLN A 131 -5.90 11.99 -15.68
N GLY A 132 -4.89 11.21 -15.27
CA GLY A 132 -3.76 11.68 -14.49
C GLY A 132 -4.02 11.82 -12.99
N HIS A 133 -5.07 11.19 -12.44
CA HIS A 133 -5.34 11.19 -11.00
C HIS A 133 -4.29 10.38 -10.24
N THR A 134 -3.49 11.06 -9.41
CA THR A 134 -2.31 10.47 -8.75
C THR A 134 -2.64 9.33 -7.80
N ASP A 135 -3.70 9.45 -6.99
CA ASP A 135 -4.05 8.38 -6.03
C ASP A 135 -4.60 7.14 -6.74
N ALA A 136 -5.34 7.32 -7.84
CA ALA A 136 -5.81 6.21 -8.67
C ALA A 136 -4.66 5.51 -9.39
N GLN A 137 -3.69 6.26 -9.92
CA GLN A 137 -2.44 5.69 -10.45
C GLN A 137 -1.72 4.84 -9.40
N ASN A 138 -1.60 5.35 -8.18
CA ASN A 138 -0.98 4.61 -7.08
C ASN A 138 -1.76 3.33 -6.71
N ASN A 139 -3.08 3.41 -6.56
CA ASN A 139 -3.87 2.23 -6.16
C ASN A 139 -3.91 1.20 -7.29
N LEU A 140 -4.01 1.63 -8.54
CA LEU A 140 -3.92 0.74 -9.69
C LEU A 140 -2.55 0.07 -9.80
N GLY A 141 -1.46 0.81 -9.55
CA GLY A 141 -0.11 0.24 -9.50
C GLY A 141 -0.01 -0.87 -8.45
N ASN A 142 -0.63 -0.68 -7.28
CA ASN A 142 -0.70 -1.72 -6.25
C ASN A 142 -1.52 -2.95 -6.67
N LEU A 143 -2.61 -2.76 -7.44
CA LEU A 143 -3.39 -3.88 -7.97
C LEU A 143 -2.57 -4.69 -9.00
N TYR A 144 -1.84 -4.03 -9.90
CA TYR A 144 -0.94 -4.71 -10.84
C TYR A 144 0.22 -5.43 -10.13
N ARG A 145 0.86 -4.79 -9.14
CA ARG A 145 1.95 -5.41 -8.38
C ARG A 145 1.51 -6.69 -7.65
N ARG A 146 0.24 -6.77 -7.23
CA ARG A 146 -0.30 -7.87 -6.44
C ARG A 146 -1.16 -8.86 -7.24
N GLY A 147 -1.38 -8.60 -8.53
CA GLY A 147 -2.28 -9.41 -9.36
C GLY A 147 -3.74 -9.43 -8.87
N LEU A 148 -4.23 -8.32 -8.30
CA LEU A 148 -5.58 -8.24 -7.71
C LEU A 148 -6.57 -7.64 -8.70
N GLY A 149 -7.45 -8.47 -9.26
CA GLY A 149 -8.46 -8.03 -10.24
C GLY A 149 -7.89 -7.70 -11.62
N VAL A 150 -6.57 -7.74 -11.77
CA VAL A 150 -5.80 -7.64 -13.01
C VAL A 150 -4.66 -8.68 -12.95
N PRO A 151 -4.14 -9.19 -14.08
CA PRO A 151 -2.93 -9.99 -14.07
C PRO A 151 -1.77 -9.26 -13.40
N GLN A 152 -0.93 -9.97 -12.65
CA GLN A 152 0.24 -9.36 -12.02
C GLN A 152 1.19 -8.82 -13.10
N ASP A 153 1.62 -7.57 -12.94
CA ASP A 153 2.54 -6.89 -13.87
C ASP A 153 3.31 -5.79 -13.13
N ASP A 154 4.51 -6.13 -12.67
CA ASP A 154 5.35 -5.19 -11.92
C ASP A 154 5.89 -4.05 -12.79
N THR A 155 6.10 -4.28 -14.09
CA THR A 155 6.52 -3.23 -15.04
C THR A 155 5.43 -2.18 -15.20
N LYS A 156 4.16 -2.60 -15.31
CA LYS A 156 3.02 -1.68 -15.35
C LYS A 156 2.82 -0.96 -14.01
N ALA A 157 3.04 -1.65 -12.90
CA ALA A 157 3.04 -1.02 -11.58
C ALA A 157 4.09 0.10 -11.48
N VAL A 158 5.33 -0.16 -11.91
CA VAL A 158 6.41 0.85 -11.97
C VAL A 158 5.99 2.05 -12.80
N GLN A 159 5.42 1.85 -13.99
CA GLN A 159 4.98 2.96 -14.84
C GLN A 159 3.95 3.84 -14.15
N LEU A 160 2.95 3.23 -13.49
CA LEU A 160 1.90 3.96 -12.77
C LEU A 160 2.43 4.69 -11.54
N PHE A 161 3.29 4.03 -10.74
CA PHE A 161 3.94 4.66 -9.60
C PHE A 161 4.83 5.82 -10.04
N LEU A 162 5.61 5.65 -11.10
CA LEU A 162 6.48 6.70 -11.63
C LEU A 162 5.66 7.92 -12.09
N GLN A 163 4.55 7.72 -12.82
CA GLN A 163 3.67 8.81 -13.23
C GLN A 163 3.15 9.62 -12.04
N ALA A 164 2.71 8.95 -10.97
CA ALA A 164 2.24 9.61 -9.75
C ALA A 164 3.38 10.25 -8.94
N ALA A 165 4.54 9.61 -8.89
CA ALA A 165 5.72 10.06 -8.15
C ALA A 165 6.32 11.34 -8.76
N LEU A 166 6.36 11.43 -10.09
CA LEU A 166 6.81 12.61 -10.83
C LEU A 166 5.88 13.82 -10.62
N LYS A 167 4.60 13.58 -10.30
CA LYS A 167 3.64 14.61 -9.89
C LYS A 167 3.70 14.95 -8.40
N GLY A 168 4.68 14.42 -7.68
CA GLY A 168 4.91 14.72 -6.27
C GLY A 168 4.19 13.82 -5.27
N SER A 169 3.48 12.77 -5.69
CA SER A 169 2.82 11.86 -4.73
C SER A 169 3.86 11.16 -3.85
N ARG A 170 3.93 11.53 -2.57
CA ARG A 170 4.82 10.88 -1.59
C ARG A 170 4.58 9.37 -1.48
N VAL A 171 3.32 8.91 -1.56
CA VAL A 171 3.01 7.47 -1.48
C VAL A 171 3.57 6.73 -2.70
N ALA A 172 3.43 7.31 -3.89
CA ALA A 172 3.98 6.70 -5.11
C ALA A 172 5.51 6.76 -5.14
N GLN A 173 6.12 7.82 -4.60
CA GLN A 173 7.58 7.90 -4.42
C GLN A 173 8.08 6.82 -3.47
N TYR A 174 7.39 6.58 -2.35
CA TYR A 174 7.71 5.47 -1.47
C TYR A 174 7.59 4.11 -2.19
N ASN A 175 6.50 3.90 -2.93
CA ASN A 175 6.31 2.67 -3.69
C ASN A 175 7.39 2.49 -4.77
N MET A 176 7.86 3.56 -5.42
CA MET A 176 9.03 3.50 -6.32
C MET A 176 10.30 3.07 -5.59
N GLY A 177 10.48 3.55 -4.35
CA GLY A 177 11.56 3.08 -3.49
C GLY A 177 11.49 1.57 -3.27
N ASP A 178 10.30 1.03 -2.96
CA ASP A 178 10.09 -0.42 -2.83
C ASP A 178 10.35 -1.17 -4.14
N MET A 179 9.93 -0.63 -5.29
CA MET A 179 10.16 -1.28 -6.59
C MET A 179 11.66 -1.47 -6.85
N TYR A 180 12.49 -0.46 -6.56
CA TYR A 180 13.95 -0.57 -6.70
C TYR A 180 14.59 -1.41 -5.60
N PHE A 181 14.11 -1.32 -4.36
CA PHE A 181 14.69 -2.06 -3.24
C PHE A 181 14.54 -3.57 -3.42
N TYR A 182 13.39 -4.02 -3.92
CA TYR A 182 13.11 -5.44 -4.14
C TYR A 182 13.33 -5.91 -5.59
N GLY A 183 13.60 -4.99 -6.53
CA GLY A 183 13.76 -5.33 -7.95
C GLY A 183 12.47 -5.74 -8.66
N TYR A 184 11.32 -5.17 -8.26
CA TYR A 184 10.04 -5.46 -8.91
C TYR A 184 9.89 -4.63 -10.18
N GLY A 185 9.90 -5.27 -11.35
CA GLY A 185 9.71 -4.62 -12.65
C GLY A 185 10.84 -3.65 -13.08
N VAL A 186 11.86 -3.48 -12.24
CA VAL A 186 13.09 -2.71 -12.46
C VAL A 186 14.28 -3.49 -11.89
N ALA A 187 15.50 -3.16 -12.32
CA ALA A 187 16.70 -3.71 -11.70
C ALA A 187 16.79 -3.28 -10.24
N LEU A 188 17.14 -4.22 -9.36
CA LEU A 188 17.37 -3.95 -7.95
C LEU A 188 18.47 -2.90 -7.79
N SER A 189 18.21 -1.86 -6.98
CA SER A 189 19.16 -0.78 -6.73
C SER A 189 18.86 -0.08 -5.41
N ASP A 190 19.74 -0.29 -4.42
CA ASP A 190 19.68 0.42 -3.13
C ASP A 190 19.84 1.94 -3.31
N THR A 191 20.61 2.38 -4.31
CA THR A 191 20.82 3.80 -4.60
C THR A 191 19.55 4.49 -5.10
N GLU A 192 18.86 3.87 -6.07
CA GLU A 192 17.58 4.39 -6.57
C GLU A 192 16.49 4.27 -5.50
N ALA A 193 16.46 3.17 -4.75
CA ALA A 193 15.53 2.98 -3.64
C ALA A 193 15.68 4.12 -2.61
N LEU A 194 16.91 4.38 -2.17
CA LEU A 194 17.22 5.46 -1.24
C LEU A 194 16.78 6.81 -1.79
N TYR A 195 17.08 7.12 -3.06
CA TYR A 195 16.68 8.36 -3.70
C TYR A 195 15.16 8.60 -3.61
N TRP A 196 14.36 7.59 -3.98
CA TRP A 196 12.91 7.69 -3.95
C TRP A 196 12.34 7.72 -2.52
N TYR A 197 12.89 6.91 -1.61
CA TYR A 197 12.54 6.97 -0.20
C TYR A 197 12.83 8.34 0.41
N ARG A 198 13.95 9.00 0.08
CA ARG A 198 14.23 10.37 0.56
C ARG A 198 13.21 11.36 0.08
N LYS A 199 12.90 11.37 -1.22
CA LYS A 199 11.87 12.25 -1.78
C LYS A 199 10.54 12.12 -1.04
N SER A 200 10.13 10.90 -0.72
CA SER A 200 8.92 10.66 0.06
C SER A 200 9.06 11.05 1.55
N ALA A 201 10.22 10.77 2.15
CA ALA A 201 10.48 11.01 3.58
C ALA A 201 10.57 12.51 3.92
N ASP A 202 11.13 13.30 2.99
CA ASP A 202 11.22 14.76 3.10
C ASP A 202 9.85 15.43 3.02
N GLN A 203 8.89 14.78 2.36
CA GLN A 203 7.46 15.15 2.40
C GLN A 203 6.72 14.65 3.64
N GLY A 204 7.44 14.12 4.63
CA GLY A 204 6.86 13.68 5.89
C GLY A 204 6.26 12.27 5.89
N TYR A 205 6.41 11.46 4.85
CA TYR A 205 5.77 10.13 4.85
C TYR A 205 6.47 9.17 5.82
N ALA A 206 5.77 8.76 6.88
CA ALA A 206 6.36 8.00 7.98
C ALA A 206 6.97 6.65 7.56
N ALA A 207 6.32 5.91 6.66
CA ALA A 207 6.86 4.64 6.15
C ALA A 207 8.16 4.85 5.36
N ALA A 208 8.23 5.90 4.53
CA ALA A 208 9.46 6.25 3.84
C ALA A 208 10.56 6.69 4.80
N GLN A 209 10.25 7.50 5.82
CA GLN A 209 11.20 7.87 6.88
C GLN A 209 11.72 6.65 7.63
N PHE A 210 10.89 5.63 7.86
CA PHE A 210 11.34 4.37 8.42
C PHE A 210 12.29 3.62 7.46
N SER A 211 11.93 3.44 6.19
CA SER A 211 12.81 2.79 5.20
C SER A 211 14.16 3.49 5.08
N VAL A 212 14.12 4.82 5.02
CA VAL A 212 15.28 5.71 5.09
C VAL A 212 16.16 5.45 6.32
N GLY A 213 15.57 5.27 7.50
CA GLY A 213 16.29 4.94 8.72
C GLY A 213 16.98 3.59 8.59
N ASN A 214 16.28 2.59 8.03
CA ASN A 214 16.84 1.27 7.76
C ASN A 214 18.02 1.31 6.78
N MET A 215 17.98 2.18 5.76
CA MET A 215 19.11 2.33 4.83
C MET A 215 20.38 2.81 5.55
N TYR A 216 20.26 3.76 6.49
CA TYR A 216 21.39 4.20 7.32
C TYR A 216 21.80 3.16 8.36
N LEU A 217 20.85 2.44 8.96
CA LEU A 217 21.14 1.44 9.99
C LEU A 217 22.01 0.29 9.43
N HIS A 218 21.77 -0.10 8.18
CA HIS A 218 22.44 -1.22 7.53
C HIS A 218 23.50 -0.80 6.50
N GLY A 219 23.76 0.50 6.31
CA GLY A 219 24.74 0.98 5.35
C GLY A 219 24.43 0.69 3.87
N ARG A 220 23.14 0.66 3.49
CA ARG A 220 22.72 0.37 2.11
C ARG A 220 22.79 1.62 1.25
N SER A 221 23.74 1.65 0.30
CA SER A 221 24.05 2.82 -0.56
C SER A 221 24.52 4.08 0.19
N VAL A 222 24.67 4.02 1.51
CA VAL A 222 25.16 5.10 2.38
C VAL A 222 26.07 4.51 3.46
N GLU A 223 26.92 5.34 4.05
CA GLU A 223 27.69 4.93 5.22
C GLU A 223 26.75 4.55 6.39
N LYS A 224 27.04 3.42 7.03
CA LYS A 224 26.31 2.93 8.21
C LYS A 224 26.35 4.01 9.30
N SER A 225 25.19 4.45 9.77
CA SER A 225 25.07 5.51 10.78
C SER A 225 23.84 5.31 11.66
N MET A 226 24.07 4.70 12.83
CA MET A 226 23.02 4.52 13.84
C MET A 226 22.41 5.87 14.29
N PRO A 227 23.18 6.96 14.55
CA PRO A 227 22.59 8.24 14.93
C PRO A 227 21.65 8.82 13.85
N LEU A 228 22.03 8.74 12.57
CA LEU A 228 21.16 9.20 11.48
C LEU A 228 19.93 8.29 11.35
N ALA A 229 20.10 6.96 11.47
CA ALA A 229 18.98 6.03 11.46
C ALA A 229 17.95 6.37 12.55
N MET A 230 18.41 6.58 13.79
CA MET A 230 17.56 6.98 14.91
C MET A 230 16.84 8.30 14.66
N GLN A 231 17.50 9.33 14.13
CA GLN A 231 16.83 10.60 13.78
C GLN A 231 15.66 10.39 12.81
N TRP A 232 15.81 9.50 11.84
CA TRP A 232 14.76 9.18 10.89
C TRP A 232 13.63 8.35 11.50
N PHE A 233 13.98 7.34 12.31
CA PHE A 233 12.97 6.59 13.05
C PHE A 233 12.19 7.48 14.01
N GLU A 234 12.81 8.45 14.68
CA GLU A 234 12.12 9.42 15.54
C GLU A 234 11.08 10.23 14.77
N LYS A 235 11.40 10.68 13.55
CA LYS A 235 10.43 11.39 12.69
C LYS A 235 9.22 10.51 12.36
N ALA A 236 9.43 9.24 12.04
CA ALA A 236 8.35 8.29 11.77
C ALA A 236 7.54 7.94 13.02
N ALA A 237 8.22 7.73 14.16
CA ALA A 237 7.62 7.38 15.44
C ALA A 237 6.74 8.50 16.01
N LYS A 238 7.12 9.78 15.82
CA LYS A 238 6.30 10.96 16.17
C LYS A 238 4.95 10.99 15.44
N GLN A 239 4.85 10.31 14.30
CA GLN A 239 3.62 10.17 13.53
C GLN A 239 2.82 8.90 13.90
N GLY A 240 3.25 8.17 14.94
CA GLY A 240 2.61 6.93 15.37
C GLY A 240 3.00 5.69 14.56
N PHE A 241 4.08 5.75 13.75
CA PHE A 241 4.53 4.59 12.98
C PHE A 241 5.15 3.54 13.91
N LYS A 242 4.38 2.50 14.21
CA LYS A 242 4.71 1.49 15.24
C LYS A 242 6.06 0.80 15.02
N GLN A 243 6.39 0.44 13.78
CA GLN A 243 7.67 -0.22 13.48
C GLN A 243 8.87 0.68 13.81
N ALA A 244 8.76 2.00 13.60
CA ALA A 244 9.81 2.93 13.98
C ALA A 244 9.94 3.09 15.51
N GLN A 245 8.82 3.05 16.24
CA GLN A 245 8.83 3.09 17.71
C GLN A 245 9.55 1.85 18.26
N VAL A 246 9.19 0.66 17.78
CA VAL A 246 9.84 -0.60 18.18
C VAL A 246 11.33 -0.55 17.87
N GLN A 247 11.72 -0.12 16.67
CA GLN A 247 13.13 -0.06 16.29
C GLN A 247 13.92 0.94 17.15
N LEU A 248 13.34 2.08 17.50
CA LEU A 248 13.98 3.05 18.41
C LEU A 248 14.20 2.47 19.80
N ASP A 249 13.22 1.74 20.33
CA ASP A 249 13.32 1.14 21.65
C ASP A 249 14.41 0.06 21.68
N VAL A 250 14.57 -0.71 20.59
CA VAL A 250 15.67 -1.67 20.42
C VAL A 250 17.01 -0.94 20.42
N LEU A 251 17.19 0.06 19.55
CA LEU A 251 18.47 0.78 19.41
C LEU A 251 18.88 1.54 20.67
N LYS A 252 17.92 2.08 21.42
CA LYS A 252 18.21 2.74 22.71
C LYS A 252 18.68 1.75 23.76
N LYS A 253 18.06 0.56 23.83
CA LYS A 253 18.51 -0.51 24.73
C LYS A 253 19.90 -1.01 24.37
N GLU A 254 20.21 -1.12 23.08
CA GLU A 254 21.56 -1.48 22.61
C GLU A 254 22.60 -0.42 22.99
N GLN A 255 22.23 0.87 23.00
CA GLN A 255 23.11 1.94 23.51
C GLN A 255 23.28 1.92 25.04
N GLU A 256 22.24 1.56 25.79
CA GLU A 256 22.26 1.47 27.26
C GLU A 256 22.97 0.20 27.76
N ASN A 257 22.98 -0.86 26.96
CA ASN A 257 23.70 -2.09 27.22
C ASN A 257 24.66 -2.43 26.07
N PRO A 258 25.78 -1.71 25.92
CA PRO A 258 26.73 -1.88 24.81
C PRO A 258 27.47 -3.22 24.80
N VAL A 259 27.13 -4.14 25.70
CA VAL A 259 27.64 -5.51 25.76
C VAL A 259 26.50 -6.48 25.45
N ALA A 260 26.10 -6.54 24.18
CA ALA A 260 25.66 -7.81 23.63
C ALA A 260 26.91 -8.40 22.99
N GLU A 261 27.38 -9.54 23.52
CA GLU A 261 28.50 -10.28 22.96
C GLU A 261 28.36 -10.37 21.45
N GLU A 262 29.44 -10.02 20.75
CA GLU A 262 29.58 -10.23 19.31
C GLU A 262 29.27 -11.71 19.07
N VAL A 263 28.08 -12.02 18.53
CA VAL A 263 27.71 -13.40 18.21
C VAL A 263 28.64 -13.82 17.07
N THR A 264 29.70 -14.54 17.41
CA THR A 264 30.65 -15.02 16.42
C THR A 264 30.06 -16.25 15.74
N SER A 265 30.62 -16.63 14.58
CA SER A 265 30.27 -17.90 13.93
C SER A 265 30.44 -19.14 14.83
N GLN A 266 31.15 -19.04 15.96
CA GLN A 266 31.33 -20.11 16.94
C GLN A 266 30.16 -20.24 17.92
N ASP A 267 29.31 -19.21 18.06
CA ASP A 267 28.21 -19.15 19.02
C ASP A 267 26.85 -19.54 18.41
N ILE A 268 26.82 -19.79 17.10
CA ILE A 268 25.59 -20.12 16.37
C ILE A 268 25.52 -21.63 16.08
N GLU A 269 24.57 -22.29 16.72
CA GLU A 269 24.21 -23.67 16.43
C GLU A 269 23.10 -23.74 15.37
N ILE A 270 23.26 -24.64 14.40
CA ILE A 270 22.25 -24.96 13.39
C ILE A 270 21.47 -26.18 13.85
N GLN A 271 20.17 -26.02 14.11
CA GLN A 271 19.28 -27.11 14.51
C GLN A 271 18.33 -27.48 13.38
N LEU A 272 18.28 -28.77 13.02
CA LEU A 272 17.33 -29.30 12.05
C LEU A 272 15.91 -29.30 12.65
N VAL A 273 14.99 -28.57 12.00
CA VAL A 273 13.58 -28.48 12.42
C VAL A 273 12.71 -29.46 11.65
N SER A 274 12.97 -29.62 10.35
CA SER A 274 12.27 -30.53 9.45
C SER A 274 13.13 -30.88 8.22
N PRO A 275 12.84 -31.99 7.52
CA PRO A 275 11.91 -33.04 7.92
C PRO A 275 12.52 -33.89 9.05
N ARG A 276 11.71 -34.23 10.05
CA ARG A 276 12.07 -35.31 10.99
C ARG A 276 11.85 -36.65 10.29
N GLU A 277 12.45 -37.72 10.80
CA GLU A 277 12.20 -39.10 10.36
C GLU A 277 10.68 -39.31 10.14
N GLY A 278 10.28 -39.65 8.90
CA GLY A 278 8.87 -39.82 8.52
C GLY A 278 8.09 -38.56 8.08
N SER A 279 8.72 -37.40 7.88
CA SER A 279 8.00 -36.17 7.49
C SER A 279 7.92 -35.97 5.97
N THR A 280 6.70 -36.07 5.44
CA THR A 280 6.17 -35.64 4.11
C THR A 280 7.16 -35.16 3.04
N VAL A 281 7.52 -36.08 2.14
CA VAL A 281 7.97 -35.80 0.78
C VAL A 281 6.76 -35.37 -0.07
N LYS A 282 6.83 -34.21 -0.75
CA LYS A 282 5.83 -33.82 -1.76
C LYS A 282 6.45 -34.00 -3.15
N GLY A 283 6.24 -35.16 -3.78
CA GLY A 283 6.79 -35.45 -5.12
C GLY A 283 8.27 -35.87 -5.08
N LYS A 284 9.10 -35.32 -5.99
CA LYS A 284 10.55 -35.59 -6.05
C LYS A 284 11.40 -34.55 -5.31
N THR A 285 10.83 -33.79 -4.40
CA THR A 285 11.53 -32.72 -3.66
C THR A 285 11.34 -32.85 -2.17
N VAL A 286 12.40 -32.55 -1.42
CA VAL A 286 12.43 -32.48 0.04
C VAL A 286 12.69 -31.04 0.47
N THR A 287 11.92 -30.59 1.46
CA THR A 287 12.07 -29.27 2.07
C THR A 287 12.65 -29.43 3.46
N VAL A 288 13.81 -28.82 3.69
CA VAL A 288 14.58 -28.91 4.93
C VAL A 288 14.61 -27.54 5.59
N THR A 289 14.10 -27.43 6.81
CA THR A 289 14.12 -26.17 7.56
C THR A 289 15.08 -26.28 8.74
N PHE A 290 15.94 -25.28 8.87
CA PHE A 290 16.87 -25.11 9.96
C PHE A 290 16.48 -23.92 10.82
N ARG A 291 16.77 -24.02 12.11
CA ARG A 291 16.73 -22.91 13.07
C ARG A 291 18.14 -22.56 13.50
N LEU A 292 18.44 -21.27 13.55
CA LEU A 292 19.67 -20.75 14.15
C LEU A 292 19.44 -20.47 15.64
N SER A 293 20.40 -20.80 16.51
CA SER A 293 20.32 -20.52 17.96
C SER A 293 20.29 -19.02 18.28
N ALA A 294 20.81 -18.19 17.38
CA ALA A 294 20.78 -16.73 17.42
C ALA A 294 20.36 -16.16 16.05
N ALA A 295 19.68 -15.01 16.06
CA ALA A 295 19.16 -14.37 14.85
C ALA A 295 20.24 -13.49 14.19
N VAL A 296 20.48 -13.70 12.89
CA VAL A 296 21.63 -13.10 12.17
C VAL A 296 21.19 -11.90 11.32
N GLU A 297 21.91 -10.79 11.43
CA GLU A 297 21.64 -9.51 10.75
C GLU A 297 22.40 -9.41 9.41
N GLY A 298 21.86 -8.74 8.37
CA GLY A 298 22.57 -8.60 7.08
C GLY A 298 22.62 -9.87 6.20
N PHE A 299 21.81 -10.86 6.56
CA PHE A 299 21.84 -12.24 6.08
C PHE A 299 21.39 -12.42 4.61
N VAL A 300 22.24 -13.05 3.79
CA VAL A 300 21.85 -13.66 2.50
C VAL A 300 22.27 -15.13 2.55
N PRO A 301 21.32 -16.09 2.64
CA PRO A 301 21.69 -17.49 2.69
C PRO A 301 22.15 -17.94 1.31
N LEU A 302 23.45 -18.10 1.14
CA LEU A 302 24.00 -18.93 0.07
C LEU A 302 24.02 -20.37 0.57
N VAL A 303 23.59 -21.35 -0.23
CA VAL A 303 23.79 -22.75 0.11
C VAL A 303 24.42 -23.47 -1.06
N LEU A 304 25.63 -23.98 -0.84
CA LEU A 304 26.40 -24.72 -1.83
C LEU A 304 26.28 -26.21 -1.58
N VAL A 305 25.46 -26.89 -2.39
CA VAL A 305 25.37 -28.34 -2.38
C VAL A 305 26.38 -28.90 -3.37
N ASN A 306 27.45 -29.53 -2.88
CA ASN A 306 28.54 -30.07 -3.71
C ASN A 306 29.14 -29.03 -4.69
N GLY A 307 29.12 -27.75 -4.31
CA GLY A 307 29.61 -26.65 -5.14
C GLY A 307 28.56 -25.99 -6.06
N GLU A 308 27.31 -26.45 -6.05
CA GLU A 308 26.20 -25.84 -6.79
C GLU A 308 25.29 -25.02 -5.87
N GLU A 309 24.90 -23.82 -6.31
CA GLU A 309 24.01 -22.92 -5.57
C GLU A 309 22.56 -23.44 -5.61
N VAL A 310 21.96 -23.64 -4.43
CA VAL A 310 20.57 -24.12 -4.30
C VAL A 310 19.66 -22.97 -3.86
N GLN A 311 18.41 -22.97 -4.32
CA GLN A 311 17.44 -21.96 -3.91
C GLN A 311 17.11 -22.07 -2.42
N VAL A 312 17.25 -20.94 -1.73
CA VAL A 312 17.00 -20.80 -0.30
C VAL A 312 15.90 -19.78 -0.07
N THR A 313 15.00 -20.07 0.85
CA THR A 313 14.09 -19.06 1.39
C THR A 313 14.38 -18.90 2.88
N SER A 314 14.58 -17.66 3.32
CA SER A 314 14.76 -17.32 4.74
C SER A 314 13.61 -16.45 5.21
N SER A 315 13.16 -16.65 6.45
CA SER A 315 12.27 -15.69 7.10
C SER A 315 13.09 -14.82 8.05
N ALA A 316 13.18 -13.54 7.73
CA ALA A 316 13.65 -12.53 8.66
C ALA A 316 12.52 -12.11 9.61
N ASP A 317 12.85 -11.82 10.86
CA ASP A 317 11.94 -11.16 11.78
C ASP A 317 11.79 -9.66 11.42
N LEU A 318 11.00 -8.94 12.22
CA LEU A 318 10.73 -7.51 12.00
C LEU A 318 11.97 -6.62 12.18
N SER A 319 13.04 -7.14 12.78
CA SER A 319 14.35 -6.47 12.89
C SER A 319 15.31 -6.84 11.74
N GLY A 320 14.85 -7.63 10.75
CA GLY A 320 15.68 -8.07 9.64
C GLY A 320 16.60 -9.23 9.99
N ARG A 321 16.46 -9.82 11.19
CA ARG A 321 17.32 -10.92 11.64
C ARG A 321 16.73 -12.26 11.22
N VAL A 322 17.55 -13.13 10.63
CA VAL A 322 17.11 -14.45 10.17
C VAL A 322 17.30 -15.49 11.27
N SER A 323 16.23 -16.22 11.58
CA SER A 323 16.23 -17.33 12.55
C SER A 323 15.78 -18.66 11.96
N LEU A 324 15.19 -18.64 10.75
CA LEU A 324 14.75 -19.84 10.03
C LEU A 324 15.22 -19.79 8.57
N VAL A 325 15.83 -20.88 8.13
CA VAL A 325 16.35 -21.07 6.77
C VAL A 325 15.70 -22.32 6.20
N THR A 326 15.06 -22.20 5.04
CA THR A 326 14.37 -23.30 4.38
C THR A 326 15.01 -23.58 3.02
N LEU A 327 15.47 -24.81 2.85
CA LEU A 327 16.03 -25.34 1.61
C LEU A 327 14.99 -26.23 0.94
N THR A 328 14.84 -26.10 -0.37
CA THR A 328 14.06 -27.06 -1.17
C THR A 328 14.99 -27.67 -2.20
N MET A 329 15.12 -29.00 -2.16
CA MET A 329 16.04 -29.73 -3.02
C MET A 329 15.42 -31.02 -3.57
N PRO A 330 15.94 -31.58 -4.66
CA PRO A 330 15.50 -32.87 -5.16
C PRO A 330 15.78 -33.99 -4.12
N LEU A 331 14.86 -34.95 -4.01
CA LEU A 331 15.06 -36.15 -3.19
C LEU A 331 16.15 -37.01 -3.85
N PRO A 332 17.25 -37.35 -3.16
CA PRO A 332 18.32 -38.14 -3.74
C PRO A 332 17.97 -39.64 -3.75
N GLU A 333 18.35 -40.35 -4.82
CA GLU A 333 18.12 -41.80 -4.97
C GLU A 333 19.04 -42.65 -4.08
N GLU A 334 20.18 -42.09 -3.66
CA GLU A 334 21.13 -42.69 -2.73
C GLU A 334 21.44 -41.68 -1.61
N GLU A 335 22.03 -42.15 -0.51
CA GLU A 335 22.45 -41.25 0.57
C GLU A 335 23.45 -40.20 0.05
N LYS A 336 23.13 -38.92 0.25
CA LYS A 336 23.99 -37.79 -0.12
C LYS A 336 24.25 -36.89 1.06
N SER A 337 25.51 -36.50 1.21
CA SER A 337 25.93 -35.48 2.17
C SER A 337 25.99 -34.12 1.50
N TYR A 338 25.49 -33.11 2.21
CA TYR A 338 25.39 -31.72 1.78
C TYR A 338 26.18 -30.87 2.76
N ARG A 339 27.04 -29.98 2.27
CA ARG A 339 27.65 -28.93 3.08
C ARG A 339 26.78 -27.67 2.99
N LEU A 340 26.44 -27.10 4.13
CA LEU A 340 25.69 -25.86 4.25
C LEU A 340 26.65 -24.79 4.73
N GLU A 341 26.93 -23.75 3.93
CA GLU A 341 27.81 -22.63 4.33
C GLU A 341 26.99 -21.34 4.43
N ILE A 342 26.75 -20.86 5.64
CA ILE A 342 25.93 -19.68 5.92
C ILE A 342 26.85 -18.49 6.18
N GLY A 343 26.92 -17.52 5.27
CA GLY A 343 27.77 -16.32 5.38
C GLY A 343 27.10 -15.11 6.03
N GLY A 344 27.91 -14.11 6.42
CA GLY A 344 27.41 -12.82 6.93
C GLY A 344 26.96 -12.85 8.39
N VAL A 345 27.61 -13.68 9.21
CA VAL A 345 27.23 -13.95 10.60
C VAL A 345 27.62 -12.81 11.56
N SER A 346 28.54 -11.94 11.12
CA SER A 346 28.97 -10.73 11.80
C SER A 346 29.21 -9.61 10.78
N ASP A 347 29.62 -8.41 11.24
CA ASP A 347 30.01 -7.28 10.37
C ASP A 347 31.16 -7.67 9.39
N ASP A 348 31.81 -8.83 9.57
CA ASP A 348 32.72 -9.44 8.59
C ASP A 348 32.00 -10.44 7.67
N THR A 349 31.73 -9.99 6.43
CA THR A 349 31.14 -10.79 5.34
C THR A 349 31.90 -12.08 4.96
N ARG A 350 33.07 -12.36 5.57
CA ARG A 350 33.88 -13.57 5.32
C ARG A 350 33.71 -14.68 6.36
N GLN A 351 32.91 -14.48 7.41
CA GLN A 351 32.62 -15.53 8.39
C GLN A 351 31.45 -16.41 7.94
N PHE A 352 31.67 -17.72 7.94
CA PHE A 352 30.68 -18.74 7.54
C PHE A 352 30.42 -19.71 8.69
N ILE A 353 29.15 -20.07 8.92
CA ILE A 353 28.81 -21.26 9.70
C ILE A 353 28.64 -22.42 8.74
N SER A 354 29.32 -23.53 9.03
CA SER A 354 29.20 -24.76 8.25
C SER A 354 28.36 -25.80 8.97
N ALA A 355 27.40 -26.42 8.29
CA ALA A 355 26.73 -27.64 8.76
C ALA A 355 26.79 -28.74 7.69
N PHE A 356 26.68 -29.98 8.14
CA PHE A 356 26.54 -31.14 7.26
C PHE A 356 25.17 -31.75 7.42
N LEU A 357 24.48 -31.96 6.31
CA LEU A 357 23.20 -32.65 6.23
C LEU A 357 23.40 -33.92 5.42
N SER A 358 22.98 -35.08 5.92
CA SER A 358 22.87 -36.30 5.10
C SER A 358 21.39 -36.55 4.80
N LEU A 359 21.05 -36.80 3.54
CA LEU A 359 19.71 -37.19 3.11
C LEU A 359 19.78 -38.52 2.37
N LYS A 360 18.92 -39.46 2.76
CA LYS A 360 18.71 -40.73 2.09
C LYS A 360 17.24 -40.83 1.68
N GLY A 361 16.99 -41.16 0.41
CA GLY A 361 15.65 -41.48 -0.06
C GLY A 361 15.29 -42.91 0.33
N GLU A 362 14.39 -43.08 1.31
CA GLU A 362 13.62 -44.32 1.51
C GLU A 362 12.14 -44.08 1.20
#